data_AF-A0A3A9YDI0-F1
#
_entry.id   AF-A0A3A9YDI0-F1
#
_cell.length_a   1.000
_cell.length_b   1.000
_cell.length_c   1.000
_cell.angle_alpha   90.00
_cell.angle_beta   90.00
_cell.angle_gamma   90.00
#
_symmetry.space_group_name_H-M   'P 1'
#
loop_
_entity.id
_entity.type
_entity.pdbx_description
1 polymer ?
#
loop_
_entity_poly.entity_id
_entity_poly.type
_entity_poly.pdbx_seq_one_letter_code
_entity_poly.pdbx_strand_id
1 'polypeptide(L)'
;MARPSGHRIALLAVGVATLALLVAFGAFGFAWRAVDRAEDAKTTALGQPAPDPTPSSASGGETAMPEESATVDAPTPANPRSPGEAPLLNERTVYRPKYDKQTLILKTRCGYSMYADLDEPRAQNEDTGADLRLVMGCGGDPTVFRLGDGVEGSDAAESGMGPQDCADKIRIAPVGEGAPVPVRKGAALCITTDYGRARASGDEWRMVLIEVMGVANDGATTVQVTAWDIPDA
;
A
#
# COMPACT_ATOMS: atom_id res chain seq x y z
N MET A 1 -30.92 3.67 56.94
CA MET A 1 -29.65 4.13 56.31
C MET A 1 -28.50 3.33 56.90
N ALA A 2 -27.99 2.32 56.19
CA ALA A 2 -26.84 1.53 56.63
C ALA A 2 -25.55 2.21 56.15
N ARG A 3 -24.66 2.56 57.08
CA ARG A 3 -23.34 3.10 56.75
C ARG A 3 -22.49 1.98 56.14
N PRO A 4 -21.94 2.12 54.92
CA PRO A 4 -21.05 1.13 54.35
C PRO A 4 -19.77 1.04 55.19
N SER A 5 -19.38 -0.19 55.54
CA SER A 5 -18.20 -0.52 56.33
C SER A 5 -16.91 -0.07 55.61
N GLY A 6 -16.11 0.79 56.24
CA GLY A 6 -14.90 1.41 55.66
C GLY A 6 -13.86 0.42 55.08
N HIS A 7 -13.89 -0.84 55.53
CA HIS A 7 -13.06 -1.91 54.96
C HIS A 7 -13.32 -2.19 53.47
N ARG A 8 -14.58 -2.06 53.00
CA ARG A 8 -14.93 -2.29 51.60
C ARG A 8 -14.43 -1.17 50.69
N ILE A 9 -14.36 0.05 51.22
CA ILE A 9 -13.85 1.22 50.51
C ILE A 9 -12.32 1.15 50.42
N ALA A 10 -11.65 0.72 51.49
CA ALA A 10 -10.20 0.52 51.50
C ALA A 10 -9.75 -0.57 50.51
N LEU A 11 -10.48 -1.69 50.42
CA LEU A 11 -10.16 -2.77 49.47
C LEU A 11 -10.33 -2.34 48.00
N LEU A 12 -11.35 -1.53 47.70
CA LEU A 12 -11.55 -0.98 46.35
C LEU A 12 -10.43 -0.01 45.95
N ALA A 13 -9.98 0.84 46.88
CA ALA A 13 -8.90 1.78 46.62
C ALA A 13 -7.57 1.07 46.31
N VAL A 14 -7.25 -0.01 47.04
CA VAL A 14 -6.04 -0.81 46.79
C VAL A 14 -6.10 -1.49 45.42
N GLY A 15 -7.26 -2.05 45.04
CA GLY A 15 -7.44 -2.70 43.74
C GLY A 15 -7.23 -1.76 42.55
N VAL A 16 -7.77 -0.53 42.63
CA VAL A 16 -7.59 0.49 41.58
C VAL A 16 -6.14 0.95 41.48
N ALA A 17 -5.45 1.13 42.61
CA ALA A 17 -4.03 1.51 42.62
C ALA A 17 -3.13 0.44 42.01
N THR A 18 -3.38 -0.85 42.27
CA THR A 18 -2.63 -1.95 41.65
C THR A 18 -2.87 -2.05 40.13
N LEU A 19 -4.09 -1.80 39.67
CA LEU A 19 -4.41 -1.83 38.24
C LEU A 19 -3.71 -0.68 37.49
N ALA A 20 -3.67 0.52 38.09
CA ALA A 20 -2.97 1.67 37.53
C ALA A 20 -1.44 1.44 37.42
N LEU A 21 -0.85 0.77 38.43
CA LEU A 21 0.57 0.40 38.42
C LEU A 21 0.91 -0.61 37.33
N LEU A 22 0.02 -1.57 37.05
CA LEU A 22 0.20 -2.54 35.96
C LEU A 22 0.09 -1.89 34.58
N VAL A 23 -0.82 -0.92 34.40
CA VAL A 23 -0.93 -0.15 33.14
C VAL A 23 0.32 0.72 32.92
N ALA A 24 0.87 1.33 33.98
CA ALA A 24 2.10 2.11 33.89
C ALA A 24 3.33 1.26 33.54
N PHE A 25 3.45 0.05 34.08
CA PHE A 25 4.55 -0.87 33.74
C PHE A 25 4.44 -1.45 32.33
N GLY A 26 3.23 -1.60 31.77
CA GLY A 26 3.02 -2.05 30.39
C GLY A 26 3.60 -1.13 29.32
N ALA A 27 3.77 0.17 29.61
CA ALA A 27 4.32 1.14 28.66
C ALA A 27 5.86 1.16 28.58
N PHE A 28 6.57 0.61 29.57
CA PHE A 28 8.04 0.65 29.61
C PHE A 28 8.70 -0.45 28.75
N GLY A 29 7.96 -1.50 28.37
CA GLY A 29 8.50 -2.67 27.64
C GLY A 29 8.73 -2.47 26.14
N PHE A 30 8.17 -1.42 25.53
CA PHE A 30 8.26 -1.20 24.07
C PHE A 30 9.42 -0.29 23.64
N ALA A 31 10.19 0.27 24.58
CA ALA A 31 11.25 1.24 24.27
C ALA A 31 12.62 0.63 23.87
N TRP A 32 12.82 -0.69 24.01
CA TRP A 32 14.13 -1.31 23.73
C TRP A 32 14.32 -1.87 22.32
N ARG A 33 13.29 -1.89 21.47
CA ARG A 33 13.43 -2.44 20.11
C ARG A 33 14.02 -1.47 19.07
N ALA A 34 14.33 -0.23 19.46
CA ALA A 34 14.81 0.81 18.54
C ALA A 34 16.34 1.02 18.56
N VAL A 35 17.08 0.40 19.49
CA VAL A 35 18.53 0.65 19.66
C VAL A 35 19.40 -0.32 18.86
N ASP A 36 18.96 -1.54 18.58
CA ASP A 36 19.79 -2.55 17.89
C ASP A 36 19.93 -2.32 16.37
N ARG A 37 19.21 -1.37 15.78
CA ARG A 37 19.28 -1.08 14.33
C ARG A 37 20.42 -0.14 13.92
N ALA A 38 21.20 0.39 14.88
CA ALA A 38 22.24 1.37 14.60
C ALA A 38 23.66 0.77 14.42
N GLU A 39 23.88 -0.50 14.75
CA GLU A 39 25.21 -1.14 14.64
C GLU A 39 25.45 -1.79 13.25
N ASP A 40 24.41 -2.29 12.57
CA ASP A 40 24.56 -2.99 11.27
C ASP A 40 24.91 -2.07 10.09
N ALA A 41 24.64 -0.76 10.19
CA ALA A 41 24.93 0.19 9.11
C ALA A 41 26.42 0.63 9.07
N LYS A 42 27.20 0.33 10.11
CA LYS A 42 28.60 0.79 10.21
C LYS A 42 29.60 -0.23 9.68
N THR A 43 29.21 -1.50 9.56
CA THR A 43 30.10 -2.59 9.09
C THR A 43 30.12 -2.71 7.57
N THR A 44 29.05 -2.31 6.87
CA THR A 44 28.99 -2.32 5.39
C THR A 44 29.70 -1.13 4.74
N ALA A 45 29.90 -0.02 5.46
CA ALA A 45 30.53 1.19 4.90
C ALA A 45 32.07 1.19 4.91
N LEU A 46 32.71 0.17 5.51
CA LEU A 46 34.17 0.18 5.74
C LEU A 46 34.93 -1.04 5.18
N GLY A 47 34.31 -1.90 4.38
CA GLY A 47 34.97 -3.12 3.93
C GLY A 47 34.52 -3.65 2.58
N GLN A 48 34.98 -3.05 1.48
CA GLN A 48 35.27 -3.81 0.26
C GLN A 48 36.25 -3.03 -0.65
N PRO A 49 37.53 -3.44 -0.75
CA PRO A 49 38.45 -2.93 -1.76
C PRO A 49 38.11 -3.50 -3.15
N ALA A 50 38.17 -2.65 -4.17
CA ALA A 50 38.05 -3.03 -5.57
C ALA A 50 39.22 -3.95 -6.00
N PRO A 51 38.99 -5.01 -6.80
CA PRO A 51 40.07 -5.70 -7.48
C PRO A 51 40.43 -4.96 -8.79
N ASP A 52 41.66 -4.45 -8.84
CA ASP A 52 42.31 -3.93 -10.05
C ASP A 52 42.68 -5.05 -11.05
N PRO A 53 42.84 -4.72 -12.35
CA PRO A 53 43.00 -5.69 -13.44
C PRO A 53 44.44 -6.18 -13.57
N THR A 54 44.64 -7.47 -13.87
CA THR A 54 45.94 -8.02 -14.29
C THR A 54 45.86 -8.51 -15.74
N PRO A 55 46.81 -8.15 -16.62
CA PRO A 55 46.90 -8.71 -17.96
C PRO A 55 47.77 -9.98 -17.96
N SER A 56 47.39 -10.99 -18.72
CA SER A 56 48.30 -12.06 -19.15
C SER A 56 47.91 -12.59 -20.52
N SER A 57 48.79 -12.34 -21.49
CA SER A 57 48.87 -13.04 -22.76
C SER A 57 49.77 -14.27 -22.61
N ALA A 58 49.33 -15.44 -23.10
CA ALA A 58 50.02 -16.21 -24.15
C ALA A 58 49.56 -17.69 -24.23
N SER A 59 48.94 -18.02 -25.37
CA SER A 59 49.20 -19.14 -26.28
C SER A 59 49.24 -20.61 -25.81
N GLY A 60 48.39 -21.43 -26.46
CA GLY A 60 48.76 -22.78 -26.92
C GLY A 60 47.68 -23.85 -26.73
N GLY A 61 47.16 -24.43 -27.84
CA GLY A 61 46.59 -25.78 -27.84
C GLY A 61 45.24 -25.95 -28.56
N GLU A 62 45.31 -26.44 -29.79
CA GLU A 62 44.22 -26.76 -30.72
C GLU A 62 43.48 -28.06 -30.36
N THR A 63 42.14 -28.08 -30.47
CA THR A 63 41.31 -29.20 -30.98
C THR A 63 39.89 -28.69 -31.29
N ALA A 64 39.36 -29.09 -32.45
CA ALA A 64 38.21 -28.50 -33.13
C ALA A 64 36.83 -29.11 -32.77
N MET A 65 35.83 -28.21 -32.77
CA MET A 65 34.38 -28.34 -33.09
C MET A 65 33.43 -29.23 -32.25
N PRO A 66 32.09 -28.95 -32.25
CA PRO A 66 31.39 -27.85 -32.92
C PRO A 66 30.66 -26.89 -31.96
N GLU A 67 30.82 -25.62 -32.33
CA GLU A 67 29.94 -24.46 -32.23
C GLU A 67 28.45 -24.79 -32.03
N GLU A 68 27.99 -24.70 -30.79
CA GLU A 68 26.60 -24.33 -30.50
C GLU A 68 26.61 -22.82 -30.30
N SER A 69 26.23 -22.08 -31.33
CA SER A 69 25.95 -20.66 -31.24
C SER A 69 24.83 -20.46 -30.22
N ALA A 70 25.19 -20.24 -28.95
CA ALA A 70 24.33 -19.54 -28.03
C ALA A 70 24.19 -18.11 -28.58
N THR A 71 23.21 -17.93 -29.46
CA THR A 71 22.71 -16.61 -29.83
C THR A 71 22.38 -15.93 -28.52
N VAL A 72 23.22 -14.98 -28.12
CA VAL A 72 22.87 -13.98 -27.13
C VAL A 72 21.67 -13.27 -27.72
N ASP A 73 20.46 -13.62 -27.26
CA ASP A 73 19.26 -12.84 -27.50
C ASP A 73 19.55 -11.46 -26.92
N ALA A 74 20.01 -10.56 -27.79
CA ALA A 74 20.00 -9.14 -27.50
C ALA A 74 18.55 -8.80 -27.12
N PRO A 75 18.31 -8.03 -26.05
CA PRO A 75 16.95 -7.66 -25.68
C PRO A 75 16.31 -6.98 -26.89
N THR A 76 15.30 -7.64 -27.47
CA THR A 76 14.44 -7.06 -28.50
C THR A 76 14.03 -5.67 -28.01
N PRO A 77 14.29 -4.59 -28.77
CA PRO A 77 13.81 -3.27 -28.40
C PRO A 77 12.30 -3.38 -28.18
N ALA A 78 11.85 -3.14 -26.95
CA ALA A 78 10.43 -3.08 -26.66
C ALA A 78 9.81 -2.11 -27.67
N ASN A 79 8.76 -2.57 -28.35
CA ASN A 79 8.02 -1.72 -29.29
C ASN A 79 7.72 -0.37 -28.61
N PRO A 80 7.87 0.77 -29.32
CA PRO A 80 7.50 2.05 -28.75
C PRO A 80 6.06 1.99 -28.25
N ARG A 81 5.83 2.38 -26.98
CA ARG A 81 4.50 2.41 -26.36
C ARG A 81 3.52 3.21 -27.24
N SER A 82 2.26 2.76 -27.30
CA SER A 82 1.22 3.54 -27.94
C SER A 82 1.03 4.86 -27.17
N PRO A 83 0.86 6.01 -27.86
CA PRO A 83 0.59 7.28 -27.18
C PRO A 83 -0.66 7.16 -26.29
N GLY A 84 -0.50 7.44 -24.99
CA GLY A 84 -1.60 7.38 -24.01
C GLY A 84 -1.73 6.06 -23.24
N GLU A 85 -0.89 5.06 -23.53
CA GLU A 85 -0.84 3.83 -22.74
C GLU A 85 0.00 4.01 -21.47
N ALA A 86 -0.52 3.52 -20.34
CA ALA A 86 0.17 3.61 -19.05
C ALA A 86 1.53 2.89 -19.10
N PRO A 87 2.59 3.45 -18.49
CA PRO A 87 3.88 2.78 -18.44
C PRO A 87 3.79 1.51 -17.58
N LEU A 88 4.48 0.46 -18.02
CA LEU A 88 4.60 -0.78 -17.25
C LEU A 88 5.36 -0.52 -15.94
N LEU A 89 4.69 -0.77 -14.82
CA LEU A 89 5.29 -0.68 -13.48
C LEU A 89 6.27 -1.84 -13.26
N ASN A 90 7.49 -1.52 -12.85
CA ASN A 90 8.57 -2.48 -12.63
C ASN A 90 9.54 -1.99 -11.55
N GLU A 91 10.57 -2.77 -11.23
CA GLU A 91 11.54 -2.47 -10.16
C GLU A 91 12.30 -1.14 -10.33
N ARG A 92 12.31 -0.57 -11.55
CA ARG A 92 12.94 0.73 -11.84
C ARG A 92 11.94 1.89 -11.78
N THR A 93 10.66 1.62 -11.54
CA THR A 93 9.64 2.66 -11.38
C THR A 93 9.98 3.50 -10.15
N VAL A 94 10.00 4.82 -10.35
CA VAL A 94 10.20 5.77 -9.27
C VAL A 94 8.85 6.15 -8.69
N TYR A 95 8.72 6.02 -7.37
CA TYR A 95 7.54 6.42 -6.61
C TYR A 95 7.89 7.59 -5.70
N ARG A 96 7.10 8.68 -5.74
CA ARG A 96 7.30 9.86 -4.88
C ARG A 96 6.15 9.97 -3.88
N PRO A 97 6.40 10.04 -2.57
CA PRO A 97 5.31 10.19 -1.60
C PRO A 97 4.47 11.45 -1.88
N LYS A 98 3.16 11.28 -2.01
CA LYS A 98 2.20 12.38 -2.22
C LYS A 98 1.49 12.75 -0.92
N TYR A 99 0.88 11.76 -0.28
CA TYR A 99 0.26 11.89 1.02
C TYR A 99 0.37 10.57 1.79
N ASP A 100 0.53 10.66 3.11
CA ASP A 100 0.66 9.51 3.99
C ASP A 100 -0.48 9.48 5.00
N LYS A 101 -1.14 8.32 5.08
CA LYS A 101 -2.12 7.97 6.11
C LYS A 101 -3.27 8.98 6.28
N GLN A 102 -3.70 9.58 5.19
CA GLN A 102 -4.84 10.51 5.18
C GLN A 102 -6.14 9.75 5.48
N THR A 103 -6.94 10.29 6.39
CA THR A 103 -8.19 9.63 6.80
C THR A 103 -9.36 10.14 5.98
N LEU A 104 -10.10 9.24 5.34
CA LEU A 104 -11.36 9.54 4.69
C LEU A 104 -12.51 8.81 5.38
N ILE A 105 -13.64 9.49 5.49
CA ILE A 105 -14.88 8.90 5.98
C ILE A 105 -15.85 8.87 4.82
N LEU A 106 -16.10 7.67 4.31
CA LEU A 106 -17.03 7.42 3.22
C LEU A 106 -18.36 6.98 3.83
N LYS A 107 -19.42 7.73 3.57
CA LYS A 107 -20.76 7.47 4.09
C LYS A 107 -21.78 7.68 3.00
N THR A 108 -22.54 6.63 2.73
CA THR A 108 -23.68 6.69 1.82
C THR A 108 -24.91 6.07 2.50
N ARG A 109 -26.00 5.88 1.76
CA ARG A 109 -27.21 5.21 2.20
C ARG A 109 -27.61 4.16 1.16
N CYS A 110 -28.41 3.17 1.56
CA CYS A 110 -28.93 2.15 0.66
C CYS A 110 -29.54 2.77 -0.61
N GLY A 111 -29.16 2.24 -1.78
CA GLY A 111 -29.57 2.74 -3.10
C GLY A 111 -28.78 3.94 -3.62
N TYR A 112 -27.80 4.44 -2.86
CA TYR A 112 -26.93 5.54 -3.25
C TYR A 112 -25.46 5.13 -3.15
N SER A 113 -24.62 5.82 -3.90
CA SER A 113 -23.18 5.64 -3.85
C SER A 113 -22.51 6.93 -3.37
N MET A 114 -21.40 6.78 -2.67
CA MET A 114 -20.46 7.88 -2.43
C MET A 114 -19.19 7.58 -3.22
N TYR A 115 -18.57 8.64 -3.73
CA TYR A 115 -17.39 8.55 -4.57
C TYR A 115 -16.19 9.11 -3.82
N ALA A 116 -14.99 8.67 -4.18
CA ALA A 116 -13.75 9.24 -3.69
C ALA A 116 -12.82 9.49 -4.85
N ASP A 117 -12.28 10.70 -4.86
CA ASP A 117 -11.13 11.10 -5.66
C ASP A 117 -9.88 10.78 -4.84
N LEU A 118 -8.95 10.02 -5.41
CA LEU A 118 -7.69 9.64 -4.77
C LEU A 118 -6.50 10.43 -5.31
N ASP A 119 -6.68 11.22 -6.37
CA ASP A 119 -5.69 12.19 -6.83
C ASP A 119 -5.49 13.29 -5.78
N GLU A 120 -6.60 13.74 -5.19
CA GLU A 120 -6.64 14.49 -3.95
C GLU A 120 -7.55 13.75 -2.98
N PRO A 121 -7.05 13.22 -1.84
CA PRO A 121 -7.79 12.27 -1.01
C PRO A 121 -9.02 12.96 -0.41
N ARG A 122 -10.14 12.87 -1.12
CA ARG A 122 -11.37 13.59 -0.84
C ARG A 122 -12.56 12.68 -1.08
N ALA A 123 -13.49 12.73 -0.14
CA ALA A 123 -14.79 12.09 -0.31
C ALA A 123 -15.74 13.07 -1.00
N GLN A 124 -16.43 12.63 -2.04
CA GLN A 124 -17.36 13.42 -2.84
C GLN A 124 -18.63 12.63 -3.19
N ASN A 125 -19.68 13.31 -3.63
CA ASN A 125 -20.93 12.65 -4.03
C ASN A 125 -21.08 12.55 -5.56
N GLU A 126 -20.09 13.00 -6.32
CA GLU A 126 -20.11 13.04 -7.78
C GLU A 126 -19.16 11.99 -8.38
N ASP A 127 -19.59 11.38 -9.48
CA ASP A 127 -18.90 10.28 -10.16
C ASP A 127 -17.70 10.78 -11.01
N THR A 128 -17.81 12.00 -11.54
CA THR A 128 -16.81 12.57 -12.44
C THR A 128 -15.44 12.64 -11.76
N GLY A 129 -14.46 11.91 -12.30
CA GLY A 129 -13.10 11.90 -11.79
C GLY A 129 -12.90 11.09 -10.51
N ALA A 130 -13.88 10.27 -10.11
CA ALA A 130 -13.73 9.40 -8.95
C ALA A 130 -12.93 8.13 -9.28
N ASP A 131 -12.04 7.73 -8.38
CA ASP A 131 -11.29 6.48 -8.51
C ASP A 131 -11.97 5.31 -7.78
N LEU A 132 -12.76 5.63 -6.77
CA LEU A 132 -13.40 4.65 -5.90
C LEU A 132 -14.85 5.00 -5.65
N ARG A 133 -15.72 4.01 -5.72
CA ARG A 133 -17.14 4.12 -5.39
C ARG A 133 -17.47 3.21 -4.21
N LEU A 134 -17.96 3.78 -3.12
CA LEU A 134 -18.59 3.07 -2.01
C LEU A 134 -20.07 2.83 -2.33
N VAL A 135 -20.47 1.56 -2.39
CA VAL A 135 -21.87 1.13 -2.55
C VAL A 135 -22.31 0.45 -1.27
N MET A 136 -23.29 1.05 -0.58
CA MET A 136 -23.90 0.41 0.59
C MET A 136 -24.89 -0.66 0.13
N GLY A 137 -24.76 -1.87 0.67
CA GLY A 137 -25.72 -2.93 0.46
C GLY A 137 -27.07 -2.64 1.12
N CYS A 138 -28.14 -3.17 0.52
CA CYS A 138 -29.51 -3.04 1.00
C CYS A 138 -30.00 -4.39 1.52
N GLY A 139 -30.86 -4.41 2.54
CA GLY A 139 -31.55 -5.65 2.94
C GLY A 139 -30.65 -6.80 3.42
N GLY A 140 -29.43 -6.48 3.90
CA GLY A 140 -28.46 -7.47 4.36
C GLY A 140 -27.30 -7.72 3.38
N ASP A 141 -27.33 -7.12 2.19
CA ASP A 141 -26.20 -7.16 1.27
C ASP A 141 -24.98 -6.45 1.89
N PRO A 142 -23.75 -6.94 1.61
CA PRO A 142 -22.54 -6.30 2.11
C PRO A 142 -22.30 -4.94 1.44
N THR A 143 -21.71 -4.01 2.19
CA THR A 143 -21.10 -2.82 1.62
C THR A 143 -19.87 -3.21 0.81
N VAL A 144 -19.73 -2.65 -0.39
CA VAL A 144 -18.66 -2.97 -1.33
C VAL A 144 -18.00 -1.69 -1.87
N PHE A 145 -16.72 -1.78 -2.18
CA PHE A 145 -16.06 -0.85 -3.09
C PHE A 145 -16.19 -1.32 -4.53
N ARG A 146 -16.18 -0.36 -5.45
CA ARG A 146 -15.98 -0.59 -6.88
C ARG A 146 -14.96 0.42 -7.37
N LEU A 147 -14.04 -0.03 -8.22
CA LEU A 147 -13.08 0.84 -8.88
C LEU A 147 -13.79 1.65 -9.98
N GLY A 148 -13.32 2.88 -10.20
CA GLY A 148 -13.75 3.73 -11.30
C GLY A 148 -13.22 3.23 -12.64
N ASP A 149 -13.66 3.86 -13.73
CA ASP A 149 -13.15 3.55 -15.06
C ASP A 149 -11.68 3.99 -15.18
N GLY A 150 -10.86 3.18 -15.86
CA GLY A 150 -9.42 3.44 -16.01
C GLY A 150 -8.59 3.20 -14.75
N VAL A 151 -9.22 2.76 -13.66
CA VAL A 151 -8.58 2.45 -12.38
C VAL A 151 -8.32 0.95 -12.28
N GLU A 152 -7.07 0.58 -11.98
CA GLU A 152 -6.69 -0.81 -11.71
C GLU A 152 -6.47 -1.02 -10.21
N GLY A 153 -6.67 -2.23 -9.71
CA GLY A 153 -6.47 -2.49 -8.29
C GLY A 153 -6.40 -3.97 -7.91
N SER A 154 -6.08 -4.24 -6.65
CA SER A 154 -6.01 -5.57 -6.05
C SER A 154 -6.49 -5.56 -4.60
N ASP A 155 -7.38 -6.47 -4.24
CA ASP A 155 -7.85 -6.69 -2.86
C ASP A 155 -6.99 -7.71 -2.08
N ALA A 156 -5.88 -8.15 -2.68
CA ALA A 156 -4.84 -8.98 -2.05
C ALA A 156 -3.75 -8.15 -1.36
N ALA A 157 -4.01 -6.88 -1.10
CA ALA A 157 -3.11 -5.96 -0.41
C ALA A 157 -3.06 -6.23 1.10
N GLU A 158 -1.99 -5.77 1.72
CA GLU A 158 -1.78 -5.87 3.16
C GLU A 158 -1.50 -4.48 3.77
N SER A 159 -1.75 -4.34 5.07
CA SER A 159 -1.52 -3.09 5.80
C SER A 159 -0.05 -2.66 5.73
N GLY A 160 0.20 -1.38 5.48
CA GLY A 160 1.55 -0.81 5.42
C GLY A 160 2.41 -1.24 4.23
N MET A 161 1.81 -1.83 3.19
CA MET A 161 2.48 -2.23 1.95
C MET A 161 3.08 -1.02 1.21
N GLY A 162 4.24 -1.21 0.57
CA GLY A 162 4.87 -0.18 -0.26
C GLY A 162 4.27 -0.12 -1.68
N PRO A 163 4.60 0.92 -2.47
CA PRO A 163 4.02 1.11 -3.80
C PRO A 163 4.44 0.03 -4.80
N GLN A 164 5.68 -0.47 -4.72
CA GLN A 164 6.17 -1.55 -5.57
C GLN A 164 5.43 -2.87 -5.28
N ASP A 165 5.29 -3.22 -4.01
CA ASP A 165 4.52 -4.39 -3.59
C ASP A 165 3.06 -4.28 -4.05
N CYS A 166 2.48 -3.07 -3.98
CA CYS A 166 1.15 -2.82 -4.53
C CYS A 166 1.07 -3.04 -6.04
N ALA A 167 2.03 -2.55 -6.81
CA ALA A 167 2.10 -2.81 -8.26
C ALA A 167 2.14 -4.31 -8.55
N ASP A 168 2.92 -5.06 -7.77
CA ASP A 168 3.00 -6.51 -7.90
C ASP A 168 1.67 -7.20 -7.57
N LYS A 169 0.95 -6.77 -6.52
CA LYS A 169 -0.38 -7.30 -6.19
C LYS A 169 -1.39 -7.05 -7.31
N ILE A 170 -1.42 -5.83 -7.87
CA ILE A 170 -2.29 -5.49 -9.01
C ILE A 170 -2.00 -6.39 -10.20
N ARG A 171 -0.72 -6.61 -10.53
CA ARG A 171 -0.30 -7.46 -11.64
C ARG A 171 -0.70 -8.93 -11.47
N ILE A 172 -0.57 -9.50 -10.26
CA ILE A 172 -0.79 -10.95 -10.04
C ILE A 172 -2.22 -11.30 -9.65
N ALA A 173 -2.95 -10.37 -9.04
CA ALA A 173 -4.29 -10.58 -8.52
C ALA A 173 -5.15 -9.32 -8.76
N PRO A 174 -5.41 -8.97 -10.03
CA PRO A 174 -6.21 -7.80 -10.36
C PRO A 174 -7.67 -8.02 -9.94
N VAL A 175 -8.29 -6.96 -9.41
CA VAL A 175 -9.75 -6.86 -9.29
C VAL A 175 -10.30 -6.74 -10.71
N GLY A 176 -11.20 -7.66 -11.08
CA GLY A 176 -11.85 -7.62 -12.38
C GLY A 176 -12.65 -6.33 -12.59
N GLU A 177 -12.82 -5.93 -13.84
CA GLU A 177 -13.56 -4.72 -14.20
C GLU A 177 -14.97 -4.70 -13.58
N GLY A 178 -15.28 -3.63 -12.86
CA GLY A 178 -16.55 -3.47 -12.14
C GLY A 178 -16.78 -4.47 -11.00
N ALA A 179 -15.85 -5.38 -10.70
CA ALA A 179 -16.04 -6.38 -9.65
C ALA A 179 -16.20 -5.72 -8.28
N PRO A 180 -17.15 -6.19 -7.44
CA PRO A 180 -17.31 -5.66 -6.09
C PRO A 180 -16.21 -6.17 -5.17
N VAL A 181 -15.59 -5.26 -4.42
CA VAL A 181 -14.61 -5.59 -3.37
C VAL A 181 -15.30 -5.44 -2.00
N PRO A 182 -15.47 -6.51 -1.21
CA PRO A 182 -16.15 -6.42 0.08
C PRO A 182 -15.44 -5.50 1.07
N VAL A 183 -16.17 -4.54 1.65
CA VAL A 183 -15.63 -3.64 2.67
C VAL A 183 -15.69 -4.33 4.03
N ARG A 184 -14.53 -4.55 4.63
CA ARG A 184 -14.40 -5.13 5.98
C ARG A 184 -13.27 -4.45 6.74
N LYS A 185 -13.43 -4.28 8.05
CA LYS A 185 -12.37 -3.76 8.91
C LYS A 185 -11.10 -4.61 8.75
N GLY A 186 -9.96 -3.95 8.57
CA GLY A 186 -8.66 -4.58 8.37
C GLY A 186 -8.39 -5.06 6.94
N ALA A 187 -9.32 -4.89 6.00
CA ALA A 187 -9.00 -5.06 4.58
C ALA A 187 -8.10 -3.93 4.10
N ALA A 188 -7.27 -4.24 3.11
CA ALA A 188 -6.49 -3.27 2.35
C ALA A 188 -6.74 -3.47 0.86
N LEU A 189 -6.52 -2.42 0.07
CA LEU A 189 -6.68 -2.41 -1.37
C LEU A 189 -5.54 -1.57 -1.98
N CYS A 190 -4.84 -2.13 -2.95
CA CYS A 190 -3.89 -1.39 -3.79
C CYS A 190 -4.62 -0.92 -5.05
N ILE A 191 -4.38 0.31 -5.47
CA ILE A 191 -5.03 0.94 -6.62
C ILE A 191 -4.00 1.75 -7.41
N THR A 192 -4.12 1.79 -8.73
CA THR A 192 -3.58 2.88 -9.54
C THR A 192 -4.71 3.79 -10.04
N THR A 193 -4.55 5.11 -9.93
CA THR A 193 -5.56 6.06 -10.45
C THR A 193 -5.62 6.03 -11.98
N ASP A 194 -6.57 6.74 -12.59
CA ASP A 194 -6.71 6.78 -14.04
C ASP A 194 -5.53 7.52 -14.71
N TYR A 195 -4.64 6.77 -15.37
CA TYR A 195 -3.48 7.32 -16.09
C TYR A 195 -3.90 8.28 -17.22
N GLY A 196 -4.96 7.93 -17.97
CA GLY A 196 -5.44 8.74 -19.09
C GLY A 196 -5.95 10.09 -18.61
N ARG A 197 -6.69 10.10 -17.49
CA ARG A 197 -7.15 11.34 -16.85
C ARG A 197 -6.00 12.16 -16.31
N ALA A 198 -5.06 11.56 -15.57
CA ALA A 198 -3.89 12.25 -15.03
C ALA A 198 -3.10 12.95 -16.15
N ARG A 199 -2.84 12.24 -17.26
CA ARG A 199 -2.16 12.80 -18.43
C ARG A 199 -2.95 13.96 -19.06
N ALA A 200 -4.27 13.82 -19.19
CA ALA A 200 -5.13 14.84 -19.81
C ALA A 200 -5.23 16.12 -18.97
N SER A 201 -5.18 16.01 -17.63
CA SER A 201 -5.22 17.15 -16.71
C SER A 201 -3.85 17.74 -16.40
N GLY A 202 -2.76 17.09 -16.81
CA GLY A 202 -1.40 17.49 -16.45
C GLY A 202 -1.04 17.19 -15.00
N ASP A 203 -1.70 16.19 -14.41
CA ASP A 203 -1.41 15.68 -13.07
C ASP A 203 -0.55 14.40 -13.16
N GLU A 204 0.04 14.00 -12.03
CA GLU A 204 0.80 12.76 -11.92
C GLU A 204 -0.13 11.56 -11.67
N TRP A 205 0.13 10.46 -12.36
CA TRP A 205 -0.53 9.17 -12.11
C TRP A 205 -0.11 8.64 -10.73
N ARG A 206 -0.98 7.91 -10.01
CA ARG A 206 -0.71 7.53 -8.62
C ARG A 206 -0.87 6.06 -8.34
N MET A 207 0.00 5.55 -7.48
CA MET A 207 -0.21 4.31 -6.72
C MET A 207 -0.81 4.67 -5.37
N VAL A 208 -1.85 3.96 -4.94
CA VAL A 208 -2.61 4.24 -3.72
C VAL A 208 -2.80 2.95 -2.92
N LEU A 209 -2.48 2.99 -1.64
CA LEU A 209 -2.86 1.98 -0.65
C LEU A 209 -4.03 2.52 0.17
N ILE A 210 -5.13 1.78 0.19
CA ILE A 210 -6.29 2.04 1.04
C ILE A 210 -6.36 0.98 2.13
N GLU A 211 -6.51 1.41 3.38
CA GLU A 211 -6.66 0.54 4.54
C GLU A 211 -7.99 0.83 5.24
N VAL A 212 -8.85 -0.17 5.37
CA VAL A 212 -10.16 -0.02 6.02
C VAL A 212 -10.00 -0.10 7.54
N MET A 213 -9.98 1.06 8.18
CA MET A 213 -9.80 1.19 9.63
C MET A 213 -11.04 0.75 10.42
N GLY A 214 -12.23 0.95 9.83
CA GLY A 214 -13.48 0.57 10.46
C GLY A 214 -14.69 0.72 9.54
N VAL A 215 -15.73 -0.03 9.85
CA VAL A 215 -17.06 0.06 9.22
C VAL A 215 -18.06 0.16 10.37
N ALA A 216 -18.78 1.27 10.44
CA ALA A 216 -19.81 1.50 11.44
C ALA A 216 -21.12 0.78 11.06
N ASN A 217 -22.03 0.64 12.03
CA ASN A 217 -23.32 -0.03 11.82
C ASN A 217 -24.23 0.69 10.82
N ASP A 218 -24.04 2.00 10.64
CA ASP A 218 -24.72 2.79 9.61
C ASP A 218 -23.99 2.75 8.26
N GLY A 219 -23.01 1.84 8.11
CA GLY A 219 -22.15 1.64 6.94
C GLY A 219 -21.18 2.78 6.64
N ALA A 220 -21.03 3.77 7.55
CA ALA A 220 -19.94 4.72 7.45
C ALA A 220 -18.61 3.96 7.53
N THR A 221 -17.78 4.11 6.50
CA THR A 221 -16.51 3.41 6.34
C THR A 221 -15.38 4.42 6.53
N THR A 222 -14.54 4.18 7.53
CA THR A 222 -13.31 4.96 7.74
C THR A 222 -12.16 4.25 7.07
N VAL A 223 -11.49 4.92 6.15
CA VAL A 223 -10.29 4.43 5.47
C VAL A 223 -9.11 5.33 5.77
N GLN A 224 -7.92 4.74 5.76
CA GLN A 224 -6.64 5.43 5.73
C GLN A 224 -6.04 5.24 4.34
N VAL A 225 -5.56 6.31 3.73
CA VAL A 225 -5.07 6.33 2.36
C VAL A 225 -3.65 6.86 2.33
N THR A 226 -2.74 6.10 1.73
CA THR A 226 -1.36 6.51 1.44
C THR A 226 -1.15 6.44 -0.07
N ALA A 227 -0.53 7.45 -0.66
CA ALA A 227 -0.30 7.51 -2.10
C ALA A 227 1.11 7.97 -2.46
N TRP A 228 1.52 7.50 -3.63
CA TRP A 228 2.76 7.87 -4.27
C TRP A 228 2.50 8.26 -5.72
N ASP A 229 3.00 9.42 -6.12
CA ASP A 229 3.03 9.83 -7.51
C ASP A 229 4.00 8.92 -8.31
N ILE A 230 3.59 8.61 -9.53
CA ILE A 230 4.29 7.85 -10.56
C ILE A 230 4.55 8.84 -11.71
N PRO A 231 5.74 9.45 -11.77
CA PRO A 231 6.05 10.42 -12.81
C PRO A 231 5.99 9.77 -14.21
N ASP A 232 5.40 10.49 -15.17
CA ASP A 232 5.51 10.09 -16.59
C ASP A 232 6.99 10.27 -17.00
N ALA A 233 7.64 9.16 -17.36
CA ALA A 233 9.07 9.09 -17.69
C ALA A 233 9.38 9.70 -19.05
#